data_AF-A0A0T6DR64-F1
#
_entry.id   AF-A0A0T6DR64-F1
#
_cell.length_a   1.000
_cell.length_b   1.000
_cell.length_c   1.000
_cell.angle_alpha   90.00
_cell.angle_beta   90.00
_cell.angle_gamma   90.00
#
_symmetry.space_group_name_H-M   'P 1'
#
loop_
_entity.id
_entity.type
_entity.pdbx_description
1 polymer ?
#
loop_
_entity_poly.entity_id
_entity_poly.type
_entity_poly.pdbx_seq_one_letter_code
_entity_poly.pdbx_strand_id
1 'polypeptide(L)'
;MKKSNQFASPFSAWSGHRLFHVVAGTLIGAMVVTQASAMLPTPEQAVDSSMAVQANTNASSNSSAQAVNSKITASLVSVDANGQEVLVPVDTNTRLQSGNVLEYQGYFTNTNADRVRKMTVTMSIPDQVELLGTVAPEFPYGSVDGNNFARMPLRTKVDNQLQDVALKYYKAVRWDLEGVGLNDTVAVKYRARVK
;
A
#
# COMPACT_ATOMS: atom_id res chain seq x y z
N MET A 1 39.16 24.43 -12.71
CA MET A 1 38.74 23.21 -11.97
C MET A 1 37.23 23.10 -12.09
N LYS A 2 36.71 22.13 -12.85
CA LYS A 2 35.27 21.93 -13.06
C LYS A 2 34.70 21.18 -11.85
N LYS A 3 33.82 21.82 -11.08
CA LYS A 3 33.10 21.17 -9.98
C LYS A 3 32.10 20.18 -10.58
N SER A 4 32.40 18.90 -10.49
CA SER A 4 31.45 17.82 -10.79
C SER A 4 30.35 17.84 -9.74
N ASN A 5 29.20 18.44 -10.04
CA ASN A 5 27.97 18.20 -9.29
C ASN A 5 27.52 16.77 -9.59
N GLN A 6 28.09 15.82 -8.85
CA GLN A 6 27.50 14.49 -8.72
C GLN A 6 26.21 14.68 -7.91
N PHE A 7 25.08 14.80 -8.61
CA PHE A 7 23.79 14.56 -7.99
C PHE A 7 23.88 13.16 -7.37
N ALA A 8 23.74 13.08 -6.04
CA ALA A 8 23.65 11.82 -5.34
C ALA A 8 22.57 10.97 -6.05
N SER A 9 22.90 9.72 -6.34
CA SER A 9 21.97 8.76 -6.93
C SER A 9 20.65 8.80 -6.15
N PRO A 10 19.50 9.04 -6.79
CA PRO A 10 18.20 9.14 -6.11
C PRO A 10 17.83 7.84 -5.35
N PHE A 11 18.58 6.76 -5.61
CA PHE A 11 18.47 5.45 -5.01
C PHE A 11 19.04 5.32 -3.60
N SER A 12 19.92 6.21 -3.14
CA SER A 12 20.45 6.12 -1.76
C SER A 12 19.36 6.34 -0.71
N ALA A 13 18.27 7.00 -1.09
CA ALA A 13 17.04 7.12 -0.30
C ALA A 13 16.04 5.97 -0.52
N TRP A 14 16.17 5.19 -1.61
CA TRP A 14 15.26 4.09 -1.97
C TRP A 14 15.48 2.82 -1.14
N SER A 15 16.67 2.65 -0.54
CA SER A 15 17.00 1.50 0.31
C SER A 15 16.67 1.68 1.79
N GLY A 16 16.21 2.86 2.23
CA GLY A 16 16.01 3.18 3.66
C GLY A 16 14.58 3.46 4.12
N HIS A 17 13.69 3.93 3.23
CA HIS A 17 12.30 4.21 3.58
C HIS A 17 11.41 3.04 3.17
N ARG A 18 10.59 2.55 4.11
CA ARG A 18 9.54 1.56 3.82
C ARG A 18 8.53 2.20 2.87
N LEU A 19 8.69 1.96 1.56
CA LEU A 19 7.91 2.59 0.49
C LEU A 19 6.43 2.15 0.45
N PHE A 20 6.03 1.22 1.31
CA PHE A 20 4.70 0.62 1.28
C PHE A 20 4.28 0.06 2.64
N HIS A 21 2.98 0.09 2.88
CA HIS A 21 2.30 -0.68 3.90
C HIS A 21 1.28 -1.59 3.21
N VAL A 22 1.36 -2.90 3.50
CA VAL A 22 0.37 -3.90 3.10
C VAL A 22 -0.37 -4.32 4.36
N VAL A 23 -1.70 -4.16 4.35
CA VAL A 23 -2.56 -4.67 5.40
C VAL A 23 -3.49 -5.69 4.77
N ALA A 24 -3.25 -6.97 5.06
CA ALA A 24 -4.17 -8.04 4.74
C ALA A 24 -5.16 -8.16 5.90
N GLY A 25 -6.45 -8.01 5.61
CA GLY A 25 -7.52 -8.07 6.62
C GLY A 25 -8.21 -9.43 6.58
N THR A 26 -8.19 -10.17 7.69
CA THR A 26 -9.05 -11.33 7.89
C THR A 26 -10.34 -10.85 8.56
N LEU A 27 -11.47 -10.93 7.85
CA LEU A 27 -12.80 -10.85 8.49
C LEU A 27 -13.05 -12.19 9.18
N ILE A 28 -12.77 -12.26 10.49
CA ILE A 28 -13.40 -13.27 11.35
C ILE A 28 -14.70 -12.64 11.85
N GLY A 29 -15.83 -13.20 11.42
CA GLY A 29 -17.12 -12.91 12.02
C GLY A 29 -17.10 -13.40 13.47
N ALA A 30 -16.98 -12.47 14.41
CA ALA A 30 -17.37 -12.67 15.79
C ALA A 30 -18.43 -11.62 16.11
N MET A 31 -19.69 -12.05 16.11
CA MET A 31 -20.76 -11.31 16.77
C MET A 31 -20.39 -11.22 18.26
N VAL A 32 -19.82 -10.09 18.69
CA VAL A 32 -19.78 -9.76 20.11
C VAL A 32 -21.10 -9.09 20.43
N VAL A 33 -22.05 -9.88 20.93
CA VAL A 33 -23.19 -9.36 21.69
C VAL A 33 -22.63 -8.82 23.00
N THR A 34 -22.45 -7.52 23.12
CA THR A 34 -22.31 -6.89 24.44
C THR A 34 -23.69 -6.80 25.06
N GLN A 35 -24.06 -7.78 25.89
CA GLN A 35 -25.14 -7.59 26.84
C GLN A 35 -24.73 -6.51 27.84
N ALA A 36 -25.60 -5.52 28.02
CA ALA A 36 -25.47 -4.49 29.04
C ALA A 36 -25.74 -5.08 30.43
N SER A 37 -24.90 -4.77 31.40
CA SER A 37 -25.09 -5.11 32.80
C SER A 37 -26.10 -4.18 33.47
N ALA A 38 -27.06 -4.73 34.19
CA ALA A 38 -27.75 -4.04 35.28
C ALA A 38 -28.23 -5.01 36.38
N MET A 39 -27.55 -4.91 37.53
CA MET A 39 -28.03 -5.05 38.93
C MET A 39 -28.35 -6.43 39.57
N LEU A 40 -27.77 -6.62 40.77
CA LEU A 40 -27.93 -7.69 41.80
C LEU A 40 -29.26 -7.53 42.61
N PRO A 41 -29.78 -8.50 43.42
CA PRO A 41 -29.10 -9.28 44.51
C PRO A 41 -29.40 -10.81 44.63
N THR A 42 -28.34 -11.61 44.94
CA THR A 42 -28.11 -12.65 46.03
C THR A 42 -29.19 -13.69 46.48
N PRO A 43 -28.89 -14.91 47.05
CA PRO A 43 -27.69 -15.83 47.04
C PRO A 43 -27.96 -17.34 46.72
N GLU A 44 -26.87 -18.15 46.82
CA GLU A 44 -26.76 -19.61 47.16
C GLU A 44 -26.78 -20.63 45.97
N GLN A 45 -25.90 -21.64 45.81
CA GLN A 45 -24.99 -22.42 46.69
C GLN A 45 -23.75 -23.00 45.96
N ALA A 46 -22.73 -23.29 46.78
CA ALA A 46 -21.78 -24.41 46.76
C ALA A 46 -20.64 -24.54 45.71
N VAL A 47 -19.52 -25.03 46.25
CA VAL A 47 -18.14 -25.07 45.77
C VAL A 47 -17.86 -26.43 45.12
N ASP A 48 -17.10 -26.48 44.02
CA ASP A 48 -16.07 -27.51 43.86
C ASP A 48 -14.93 -27.03 42.96
N SER A 49 -13.72 -27.39 43.36
CA SER A 49 -12.45 -26.94 42.83
C SER A 49 -11.83 -28.09 42.03
N SER A 50 -11.67 -27.93 40.73
CA SER A 50 -10.75 -28.77 39.96
C SER A 50 -10.06 -27.95 38.88
N MET A 51 -8.84 -27.55 39.22
CA MET A 51 -7.68 -27.35 38.36
C MET A 51 -7.88 -27.76 36.89
N ALA A 52 -8.06 -26.77 36.00
CA ALA A 52 -7.67 -26.89 34.60
C ALA A 52 -6.72 -25.74 34.29
N VAL A 53 -5.43 -26.05 34.27
CA VAL A 53 -4.37 -25.20 33.74
C VAL A 53 -4.61 -25.09 32.23
N GLN A 54 -5.47 -24.16 31.82
CA GLN A 54 -5.58 -23.80 30.41
C GLN A 54 -4.38 -22.91 30.11
N ALA A 55 -3.31 -23.54 29.62
CA ALA A 55 -2.17 -22.86 29.05
C ALA A 55 -2.68 -21.76 28.13
N ASN A 56 -2.37 -20.52 28.49
CA ASN A 56 -2.59 -19.35 27.66
C ASN A 56 -1.60 -19.48 26.49
N THR A 57 -1.93 -20.33 25.52
CA THR A 57 -1.36 -20.24 24.19
C THR A 57 -1.83 -18.91 23.67
N ASN A 58 -1.01 -17.88 23.92
CA ASN A 58 -0.85 -16.76 23.01
C ASN A 58 -0.52 -17.40 21.65
N ALA A 59 -1.57 -17.83 20.95
CA ALA A 59 -1.58 -17.94 19.52
C ALA A 59 -1.29 -16.52 19.08
N SER A 60 0.00 -16.26 18.90
CA SER A 60 0.52 -15.20 18.06
C SER A 60 -0.49 -15.02 16.95
N SER A 61 -1.17 -13.89 16.99
CA SER A 61 -1.91 -13.37 15.86
C SER A 61 -0.88 -13.20 14.76
N ASN A 62 -0.56 -14.31 14.09
CA ASN A 62 0.24 -14.39 12.89
C ASN A 62 -0.54 -13.54 11.90
N SER A 63 -0.09 -12.30 11.86
CA SER A 63 -0.75 -11.22 11.19
C SER A 63 -0.68 -11.64 9.73
N SER A 64 -1.82 -11.79 9.04
CA SER A 64 -1.88 -12.27 7.65
C SER A 64 -1.02 -11.45 6.68
N ALA A 65 -0.48 -10.30 7.10
CA ALA A 65 0.61 -9.58 6.46
C ALA A 65 1.93 -10.38 6.33
N GLN A 66 2.20 -11.38 7.18
CA GLN A 66 3.41 -12.22 7.14
C GLN A 66 3.45 -13.21 5.97
N ALA A 67 2.40 -13.29 5.16
CA ALA A 67 2.34 -14.26 4.08
C ALA A 67 1.79 -13.68 2.77
N VAL A 68 2.11 -12.40 2.53
CA VAL A 68 2.10 -11.80 1.19
C VAL A 68 3.54 -11.38 0.87
N ASN A 69 4.14 -12.01 -0.14
CA ASN A 69 5.41 -11.56 -0.68
C ASN A 69 5.17 -10.33 -1.59
N SER A 70 6.05 -9.34 -1.52
CA SER A 70 5.93 -8.12 -2.29
C SER A 70 7.22 -7.80 -3.06
N LYS A 71 7.06 -7.40 -4.32
CA LYS A 71 8.14 -6.92 -5.18
C LYS A 71 7.71 -5.61 -5.82
N ILE A 72 8.57 -4.59 -5.74
CA ILE A 72 8.34 -3.31 -6.40
C ILE A 72 9.43 -3.11 -7.45
N THR A 73 9.04 -2.64 -8.62
CA THR A 73 9.96 -2.28 -9.71
C THR A 73 9.65 -0.87 -10.20
N ALA A 74 10.69 -0.18 -10.64
CA ALA A 74 10.57 1.05 -11.42
C ALA A 74 11.11 0.79 -12.83
N SER A 75 10.45 1.37 -13.83
CA SER A 75 10.90 1.30 -15.22
C SER A 75 10.76 2.66 -15.88
N LEU A 76 11.75 3.04 -16.67
CA LEU A 76 11.67 4.20 -17.54
C LEU A 76 10.75 3.84 -18.71
N VAL A 77 9.74 4.67 -18.92
CA VAL A 77 8.89 4.59 -20.11
C VAL A 77 9.68 5.22 -21.27
N SER A 78 10.07 4.38 -22.22
CA SER A 78 10.79 4.77 -23.43
C SER A 78 9.97 4.38 -24.67
N VAL A 79 10.47 4.75 -25.84
CA VAL A 79 9.98 4.25 -27.12
C VAL A 79 11.06 3.41 -27.80
N ASP A 80 10.65 2.36 -28.50
CA ASP A 80 11.54 1.56 -29.36
C ASP A 80 11.73 2.23 -30.74
N ALA A 81 12.49 1.58 -31.61
CA ALA A 81 12.73 2.06 -32.98
C ALA A 81 11.46 2.17 -33.84
N ASN A 82 10.37 1.50 -33.45
CA ASN A 82 9.08 1.53 -34.12
C ASN A 82 8.12 2.57 -33.50
N GLY A 83 8.56 3.32 -32.49
CA GLY A 83 7.73 4.25 -31.74
C GLY A 83 6.78 3.58 -30.76
N GLN A 84 6.92 2.27 -30.51
CA GLN A 84 6.14 1.56 -29.50
C GLN A 84 6.72 1.78 -28.12
N GLU A 85 5.83 1.92 -27.14
CA GLU A 85 6.24 2.11 -25.76
C GLU A 85 6.92 0.85 -25.22
N VAL A 86 8.06 1.03 -24.56
CA VAL A 86 8.80 -0.04 -23.88
C VAL A 86 9.17 0.39 -22.46
N LEU A 87 9.20 -0.59 -21.55
CA LEU A 87 9.62 -0.39 -20.16
C LEU A 87 11.07 -0.83 -19.99
N VAL A 88 11.95 0.13 -19.74
CA VAL A 88 13.37 -0.14 -19.46
C VAL A 88 13.57 -0.17 -17.94
N PRO A 89 14.02 -1.29 -17.35
CA PRO A 89 14.24 -1.38 -15.91
C PRO A 89 15.18 -0.28 -15.41
N VAL A 90 14.81 0.34 -14.30
CA VAL A 90 15.62 1.36 -13.64
C VAL A 90 16.52 0.67 -12.61
N ASP A 91 17.83 0.85 -12.75
CA ASP A 91 18.87 0.28 -11.88
C ASP A 91 19.86 1.36 -11.39
N THR A 92 20.91 0.94 -10.68
CA THR A 92 21.94 1.84 -10.14
C THR A 92 22.75 2.59 -11.19
N ASN A 93 22.74 2.15 -12.45
CA ASN A 93 23.44 2.79 -13.56
C ASN A 93 22.52 3.69 -14.38
N THR A 94 21.21 3.60 -14.15
CA THR A 94 20.20 4.36 -14.87
C THR A 94 20.26 5.84 -14.49
N ARG A 95 20.57 6.69 -15.46
CA ARG A 95 20.62 8.15 -15.29
C ARG A 95 19.27 8.77 -15.62
N LEU A 96 18.53 9.15 -14.59
CA LEU A 96 17.25 9.83 -14.75
C LEU A 96 17.44 11.35 -14.94
N GLN A 97 16.58 11.94 -15.76
CA GLN A 97 16.54 13.37 -16.05
C GLN A 97 15.13 13.91 -15.79
N SER A 98 15.04 15.20 -15.47
CA SER A 98 13.76 15.91 -15.38
C SER A 98 12.93 15.68 -16.65
N GLY A 99 11.64 15.43 -16.48
CA GLY A 99 10.72 15.10 -17.56
C GLY A 99 10.65 13.60 -17.92
N ASN A 100 11.59 12.77 -17.48
CA ASN A 100 11.46 11.31 -17.66
C ASN A 100 10.18 10.80 -17.00
N VAL A 101 9.52 9.85 -17.67
CA VAL A 101 8.33 9.17 -17.15
C VAL A 101 8.73 7.80 -16.62
N LEU A 102 8.40 7.55 -15.36
CA LEU A 102 8.61 6.28 -14.70
C LEU A 102 7.29 5.56 -14.50
N GLU A 103 7.27 4.25 -14.73
CA GLU A 103 6.22 3.35 -14.28
C GLU A 103 6.69 2.58 -13.06
N TYR A 104 6.00 2.76 -11.94
CA TYR A 104 6.18 1.99 -10.72
C TYR A 104 5.17 0.86 -10.71
N GLN A 105 5.62 -0.37 -10.50
CA GLN A 105 4.77 -1.56 -10.42
C GLN A 105 5.01 -2.26 -9.08
N GLY A 106 3.94 -2.59 -8.37
CA GLY A 106 3.97 -3.44 -7.19
C GLY A 106 3.30 -4.77 -7.49
N TYR A 107 4.00 -5.88 -7.22
CA TYR A 107 3.52 -7.24 -7.34
C TYR A 107 3.38 -7.84 -5.95
N PHE A 108 2.20 -8.41 -5.66
CA PHE A 108 1.86 -8.95 -4.36
C PHE A 108 1.37 -10.38 -4.51
N THR A 109 2.17 -11.33 -4.02
CA THR A 109 1.92 -12.76 -4.14
C THR A 109 1.47 -13.29 -2.79
N ASN A 110 0.29 -13.89 -2.72
CA ASN A 110 -0.14 -14.58 -1.51
C ASN A 110 0.59 -15.92 -1.37
N THR A 111 1.27 -16.13 -0.25
CA THR A 111 1.98 -17.38 0.06
C THR A 111 1.27 -18.20 1.14
N ASN A 112 0.09 -17.75 1.63
CA ASN A 112 -0.76 -18.55 2.50
C ASN A 112 -1.53 -19.60 1.70
N ALA A 113 -1.80 -20.75 2.34
CA ALA A 113 -2.75 -21.73 1.82
C ALA A 113 -4.16 -21.15 1.68
N ASP A 114 -4.54 -20.23 2.58
CA ASP A 114 -5.82 -19.56 2.54
C ASP A 114 -5.85 -18.37 1.58
N ARG A 115 -7.02 -18.13 0.99
CA ARG A 115 -7.29 -16.98 0.13
C ARG A 115 -7.28 -15.68 0.93
N VAL A 116 -6.50 -14.70 0.49
CA VAL A 116 -6.57 -13.32 1.00
C VAL A 116 -7.82 -12.65 0.44
N ARG A 117 -8.84 -12.49 1.29
CA ARG A 117 -10.14 -11.94 0.89
C ARG A 117 -10.07 -10.47 0.53
N LYS A 118 -9.34 -9.69 1.35
CA LYS A 118 -9.13 -8.25 1.15
C LYS A 118 -7.69 -7.87 1.47
N MET A 119 -7.08 -7.12 0.57
CA MET A 119 -5.72 -6.62 0.69
C MET A 119 -5.69 -5.15 0.30
N THR A 120 -5.33 -4.30 1.26
CA THR A 120 -5.10 -2.88 0.98
C THR A 120 -3.62 -2.67 0.70
N VAL A 121 -3.33 -2.15 -0.49
CA VAL A 121 -1.99 -1.80 -0.96
C VAL A 121 -1.86 -0.30 -1.04
N THR A 122 -0.85 0.27 -0.40
CA THR A 122 -0.49 1.69 -0.57
C THR A 122 0.90 1.79 -1.17
N MET A 123 1.03 2.49 -2.30
CA MET A 123 2.32 2.89 -2.87
C MET A 123 2.55 4.39 -2.62
N SER A 124 3.68 4.71 -1.99
CA SER A 124 4.13 6.09 -1.84
C SER A 124 4.65 6.65 -3.17
N ILE A 125 4.49 7.95 -3.35
CA ILE A 125 5.04 8.73 -4.48
C ILE A 125 6.30 9.44 -3.98
N PRO A 126 7.48 9.13 -4.55
CA PRO A 126 8.73 9.79 -4.14
C PRO A 126 8.69 11.31 -4.37
N ASP A 127 9.36 12.07 -3.50
CA ASP A 127 9.36 13.53 -3.58
C ASP A 127 10.02 14.08 -4.86
N GLN A 128 10.87 13.30 -5.51
CA GLN A 128 11.56 13.65 -6.75
C GLN A 128 10.67 13.52 -8.00
N VAL A 129 9.48 12.94 -7.86
CA VAL A 129 8.54 12.74 -8.95
C VAL A 129 7.18 13.36 -8.63
N GLU A 130 6.36 13.51 -9.65
CA GLU A 130 4.94 13.89 -9.51
C GLU A 130 4.06 12.88 -10.24
N LEU A 131 2.94 12.53 -9.63
CA LEU A 131 2.01 11.55 -10.16
C LEU A 131 1.48 11.99 -11.54
N LEU A 132 1.40 11.02 -12.45
CA LEU A 132 0.65 11.12 -13.69
C LEU A 132 -0.67 10.37 -13.54
N GLY A 133 -1.68 10.74 -14.33
CA GLY A 133 -3.02 10.15 -14.25
C GLY A 133 -3.09 8.65 -14.60
N THR A 134 -2.01 8.08 -15.13
CA THR A 134 -1.94 6.65 -15.45
C THR A 134 -1.74 5.83 -14.19
N VAL A 135 -2.78 5.10 -13.80
CA VAL A 135 -2.83 4.20 -12.64
C VAL A 135 -3.56 2.91 -13.03
N ALA A 136 -3.20 1.78 -12.44
CA ALA A 136 -3.97 0.54 -12.57
C ALA A 136 -3.80 -0.34 -11.32
N PRO A 137 -4.81 -1.12 -10.89
CA PRO A 137 -6.20 -1.11 -11.34
C PRO A 137 -6.87 0.27 -11.23
N GLU A 138 -7.96 0.45 -11.98
CA GLU A 138 -8.70 1.71 -12.02
C GLU A 138 -9.36 2.04 -10.66
N PHE A 139 -9.78 3.29 -10.52
CA PHE A 139 -10.44 3.84 -9.33
C PHE A 139 -9.66 3.73 -8.01
N PRO A 140 -8.35 4.00 -7.96
CA PRO A 140 -7.63 4.03 -6.69
C PRO A 140 -8.10 5.17 -5.79
N TYR A 141 -7.61 5.13 -4.55
CA TYR A 141 -7.62 6.27 -3.65
C TYR A 141 -6.29 7.02 -3.76
N GLY A 142 -6.34 8.34 -3.59
CA GLY A 142 -5.16 9.20 -3.52
C GLY A 142 -5.03 9.82 -2.13
N SER A 143 -3.84 10.35 -1.85
CA SER A 143 -3.57 11.11 -0.63
C SER A 143 -2.56 12.22 -0.91
N VAL A 144 -2.72 13.37 -0.25
CA VAL A 144 -1.75 14.50 -0.27
C VAL A 144 -0.82 14.52 0.94
N ASP A 145 -1.07 13.66 1.93
CA ASP A 145 -0.31 13.59 3.18
C ASP A 145 0.22 12.19 3.50
N GLY A 146 -0.14 11.18 2.68
CA GLY A 146 0.21 9.78 2.87
C GLY A 146 -0.63 9.04 3.92
N ASN A 147 -1.57 9.72 4.57
CA ASN A 147 -2.33 9.21 5.73
C ASN A 147 -3.84 9.19 5.48
N ASN A 148 -4.38 10.28 4.92
CA ASN A 148 -5.79 10.43 4.60
C ASN A 148 -6.02 10.11 3.13
N PHE A 149 -6.90 9.14 2.87
CA PHE A 149 -7.15 8.63 1.52
C PHE A 149 -8.59 8.88 1.11
N ALA A 150 -8.77 9.38 -0.11
CA ALA A 150 -10.09 9.54 -0.73
C ALA A 150 -10.01 9.14 -2.21
N ARG A 151 -11.16 8.87 -2.83
CA ARG A 151 -11.23 8.46 -4.25
C ARG A 151 -10.56 9.50 -5.13
N MET A 152 -9.80 9.03 -6.13
CA MET A 152 -9.23 9.91 -7.14
C MET A 152 -10.30 10.32 -8.19
N PRO A 153 -10.29 11.58 -8.68
CA PRO A 153 -9.43 12.68 -8.25
C PRO A 153 -9.86 13.24 -6.89
N LEU A 154 -8.89 13.64 -6.07
CA LEU A 154 -9.09 14.38 -4.84
C LEU A 154 -9.68 15.75 -5.14
N ARG A 155 -10.61 16.19 -4.31
CA ARG A 155 -11.27 17.48 -4.42
C ARG A 155 -11.05 18.32 -3.18
N THR A 156 -10.89 19.62 -3.37
CA THR A 156 -10.81 20.61 -2.31
C THR A 156 -11.76 21.77 -2.59
N LYS A 157 -12.03 22.60 -1.59
CA LYS A 157 -12.77 23.86 -1.76
C LYS A 157 -11.77 25.02 -1.77
N VAL A 158 -11.77 25.80 -2.85
CA VAL A 158 -11.06 27.09 -2.95
C VAL A 158 -12.10 28.14 -3.29
N ASP A 159 -12.17 29.21 -2.51
CA ASP A 159 -13.16 30.29 -2.69
C ASP A 159 -14.61 29.78 -2.83
N ASN A 160 -14.95 28.80 -2.00
CA ASN A 160 -16.27 28.14 -1.97
C ASN A 160 -16.64 27.35 -3.25
N GLN A 161 -15.69 27.16 -4.17
CA GLN A 161 -15.83 26.31 -5.35
C GLN A 161 -15.10 24.98 -5.17
N LEU A 162 -15.70 23.89 -5.62
CA LEU A 162 -15.04 22.58 -5.65
C LEU A 162 -14.06 22.53 -6.83
N GLN A 163 -12.80 22.23 -6.52
CA GLN A 163 -11.73 22.09 -7.51
C GLN A 163 -10.97 20.79 -7.27
N ASP A 164 -10.52 20.17 -8.37
CA ASP A 164 -9.63 19.02 -8.31
C ASP A 164 -8.24 19.43 -7.81
N VAL A 165 -7.69 18.64 -6.90
CA VAL A 165 -6.33 18.79 -6.43
C VAL A 165 -5.38 18.35 -7.54
N ALA A 166 -4.41 19.21 -7.88
CA ALA A 166 -3.42 18.88 -8.90
C ALA A 166 -2.56 17.66 -8.49
N LEU A 167 -2.30 16.77 -9.43
CA LEU A 167 -1.58 15.50 -9.20
C LEU A 167 -0.17 15.68 -8.61
N LYS A 168 0.49 16.82 -8.85
CA LYS A 168 1.79 17.17 -8.26
C LYS A 168 1.80 17.23 -6.73
N TYR A 169 0.63 17.34 -6.10
CA TYR A 169 0.47 17.37 -4.65
C TYR A 169 0.23 16.00 -4.03
N TYR A 170 0.07 14.95 -4.84
CA TYR A 170 -0.21 13.61 -4.33
C TYR A 170 1.07 13.00 -3.77
N LYS A 171 0.92 12.30 -2.64
CA LYS A 171 1.98 11.63 -1.88
C LYS A 171 1.84 10.12 -1.83
N ALA A 172 0.64 9.58 -2.06
CA ALA A 172 0.42 8.15 -2.16
C ALA A 172 -0.79 7.80 -3.03
N VAL A 173 -0.78 6.58 -3.56
CA VAL A 173 -1.91 5.93 -4.24
C VAL A 173 -2.22 4.63 -3.50
N ARG A 174 -3.50 4.32 -3.30
CA ARG A 174 -3.96 3.14 -2.57
C ARG A 174 -5.01 2.37 -3.35
N TRP A 175 -4.91 1.05 -3.29
CA TRP A 175 -5.87 0.11 -3.86
C TRP A 175 -6.40 -0.82 -2.78
N ASP A 176 -7.67 -1.17 -2.89
CA ASP A 176 -8.26 -2.29 -2.19
C ASP A 176 -8.44 -3.42 -3.22
N LEU A 177 -7.71 -4.51 -3.01
CA LEU A 177 -7.67 -5.68 -3.87
C LEU A 177 -8.38 -6.83 -3.17
N GLU A 178 -9.08 -7.65 -3.94
CA GLU A 178 -9.88 -8.73 -3.37
C GLU A 178 -9.50 -10.08 -3.95
N GLY A 179 -9.56 -11.09 -3.07
CA GLY A 179 -9.62 -12.48 -3.49
C GLY A 179 -8.35 -13.05 -4.12
N VAL A 180 -7.18 -12.80 -3.53
CA VAL A 180 -5.89 -13.37 -3.97
C VAL A 180 -5.74 -14.80 -3.44
N GLY A 181 -5.77 -15.80 -4.32
CA GLY A 181 -5.60 -17.22 -3.97
C GLY A 181 -4.17 -17.59 -3.58
N LEU A 182 -3.93 -18.84 -3.20
CA LEU A 182 -2.57 -19.34 -2.91
C LEU A 182 -1.70 -19.24 -4.17
N ASN A 183 -0.52 -18.64 -4.04
CA ASN A 183 0.44 -18.36 -5.12
C ASN A 183 -0.05 -17.42 -6.22
N ASP A 184 -1.28 -16.90 -6.12
CA ASP A 184 -1.74 -15.86 -7.02
C ASP A 184 -0.97 -14.56 -6.76
N THR A 185 -0.69 -13.85 -7.84
CA THR A 185 -0.04 -12.54 -7.82
C THR A 185 -0.96 -11.49 -8.40
N VAL A 186 -1.20 -10.43 -7.65
CA VAL A 186 -1.88 -9.24 -8.13
C VAL A 186 -0.89 -8.10 -8.30
N ALA A 187 -1.11 -7.27 -9.31
CA ALA A 187 -0.25 -6.14 -9.62
C ALA A 187 -1.01 -4.82 -9.53
N VAL A 188 -0.33 -3.78 -9.05
CA VAL A 188 -0.78 -2.39 -9.14
C VAL A 188 0.34 -1.56 -9.75
N LYS A 189 -0.01 -0.44 -10.37
CA LYS A 189 0.95 0.47 -10.97
C LYS A 189 0.48 1.91 -11.00
N TYR A 190 1.45 2.81 -11.04
CA TYR A 190 1.24 4.20 -11.38
C TYR A 190 2.40 4.73 -12.20
N ARG A 191 2.15 5.79 -12.97
CA ARG A 191 3.23 6.55 -13.61
C ARG A 191 3.48 7.87 -12.91
N ALA A 192 4.73 8.29 -12.94
CA ALA A 192 5.12 9.58 -12.41
C ALA A 192 6.18 10.21 -13.30
N ARG A 193 6.26 11.54 -13.29
CA ARG A 193 7.26 12.31 -14.01
C ARG A 193 8.33 12.81 -13.06
N VAL A 194 9.60 12.66 -13.43
CA VAL A 194 10.74 13.22 -12.69
C VAL A 194 10.69 14.76 -12.78
N LYS A 195 10.84 15.43 -11.63
CA LYS A 195 10.85 16.89 -11.52
C LYS A 195 12.12 17.50 -12.09
#